data_AF-A0A844IRF4-F1
#
_entry.id   AF-A0A844IRF4-F1
#
_cell.length_a   1.000
_cell.length_b   1.000
_cell.length_c   1.000
_cell.angle_alpha   90.00
_cell.angle_beta   90.00
_cell.angle_gamma   90.00
#
_symmetry.space_group_name_H-M   'P 1'
#
loop_
_entity.id
_entity.type
_entity.pdbx_description
1 polymer ?
#
loop_
_entity_poly.entity_id
_entity_poly.type
_entity_poly.pdbx_seq_one_letter_code
_entity_poly.pdbx_strand_id
1 'polypeptide(L)'
;MSKKLQGFLKPLFKTAFILSLVLTLAFSHANDALAARSGGRIGGGSFRMPSSRTYTPRTSMPGNGGYYAPYGGGFGFPFLLPLWGFGGGFGGLFGILIFFAMANFLVQTFRRVTSGETEEVSYSSNPSVSVTRLQVGLLAQARDLQPELNRIAETADTNSPAGRSEVLQEASLALLRHPEYWVYAGGGTQQAKLNSAESQFNRLSLAERSKFSEETLSNVNNQLKAVCQEALSGEDNPTRLISEGPGEYIIVTLLAATLGKCEIPAINNADDLRQALRQIGSLGGEQLLAIEVLWTPQASGDTLTSDDLFAEYPDLKLV
;
A
#
# COMPACT_ATOMS: atom_id res chain seq x y z
N MET A 1 -39.06 57.13 -34.35
CA MET A 1 -38.36 55.84 -34.52
C MET A 1 -37.80 55.23 -33.22
N SER A 2 -37.79 55.94 -32.08
CA SER A 2 -37.14 55.49 -30.82
C SER A 2 -37.96 54.53 -29.94
N LYS A 3 -39.31 54.58 -29.98
CA LYS A 3 -40.17 53.75 -29.10
C LYS A 3 -40.25 52.27 -29.52
N LYS A 4 -40.14 51.95 -30.81
CA LYS A 4 -40.15 50.55 -31.30
C LYS A 4 -38.84 49.81 -30.99
N LEU A 5 -37.71 50.51 -31.01
CA LEU A 5 -36.40 49.93 -30.67
C LEU A 5 -36.32 49.58 -29.16
N GLN A 6 -36.82 50.46 -28.29
CA GLN A 6 -36.87 50.21 -26.84
C GLN A 6 -37.79 49.04 -26.45
N GLY A 7 -38.85 48.77 -27.23
CA GLY A 7 -39.73 47.61 -27.00
C GLY A 7 -39.06 46.27 -27.30
N PHE A 8 -38.12 46.23 -28.25
CA PHE A 8 -37.38 45.02 -28.63
C PHE A 8 -36.14 44.76 -27.75
N LEU A 9 -35.48 45.82 -27.28
CA LEU A 9 -34.29 45.73 -26.42
C LEU A 9 -34.61 45.30 -24.98
N LYS A 10 -35.77 45.68 -24.44
CA LYS A 10 -36.19 45.31 -23.07
C LYS A 10 -36.34 43.79 -22.83
N PRO A 11 -37.01 43.00 -23.69
CA PRO A 11 -37.09 41.56 -23.49
C PRO A 11 -35.74 40.86 -23.70
N LEU A 12 -34.92 41.33 -24.65
CA LEU A 12 -33.57 40.80 -24.87
C LEU A 12 -32.64 40.99 -23.66
N PHE A 13 -32.72 42.15 -22.99
CA PHE A 13 -31.97 42.37 -21.75
C PHE A 13 -32.46 41.48 -20.61
N LYS A 14 -33.78 41.25 -20.50
CA LYS A 14 -34.33 40.33 -19.51
C LYS A 14 -33.89 38.89 -19.75
N THR A 15 -33.92 38.42 -21.00
CA THR A 15 -33.44 37.08 -21.34
C THR A 15 -31.95 36.94 -21.12
N ALA A 16 -31.14 37.95 -21.48
CA ALA A 16 -29.70 37.93 -21.23
C ALA A 16 -29.38 37.94 -19.73
N PHE A 17 -30.14 38.69 -18.93
CA PHE A 17 -29.98 38.72 -17.47
C PHE A 17 -30.36 37.38 -16.83
N ILE A 18 -31.48 36.77 -17.25
CA ILE A 18 -31.88 35.45 -16.76
C ILE A 18 -30.86 34.39 -17.18
N LEU A 19 -30.36 34.44 -18.41
CA LEU A 19 -29.39 33.47 -18.90
C LEU A 19 -28.04 33.65 -18.20
N SER A 20 -27.61 34.89 -17.93
CA SER A 20 -26.44 35.20 -17.09
C SER A 20 -26.62 34.74 -15.65
N LEU A 21 -27.82 34.87 -15.07
CA LEU A 21 -28.15 34.41 -13.72
C LEU A 21 -28.11 32.88 -13.64
N VAL A 22 -28.69 32.19 -14.63
CA VAL A 22 -28.63 30.73 -14.72
C VAL A 22 -27.21 30.24 -14.93
N LEU A 23 -26.42 30.94 -15.77
CA LEU A 23 -25.01 30.61 -15.98
C LEU A 23 -24.20 30.81 -14.70
N THR A 24 -24.39 31.93 -14.00
CA THR A 24 -23.69 32.20 -12.73
C THR A 24 -24.07 31.22 -11.64
N LEU A 25 -25.35 30.85 -11.49
CA LEU A 25 -25.77 29.79 -10.57
C LEU A 25 -25.24 28.40 -10.96
N ALA A 26 -25.23 28.07 -12.26
CA ALA A 26 -24.71 26.78 -12.73
C ALA A 26 -23.20 26.63 -12.52
N PHE A 27 -22.44 27.73 -12.60
CA PHE A 27 -20.98 27.72 -12.40
C PHE A 27 -20.54 28.09 -10.98
N SER A 28 -21.40 28.66 -10.13
CA SER A 28 -21.02 28.99 -8.74
C SER A 28 -21.01 27.76 -7.82
N HIS A 29 -21.86 26.76 -8.07
CA HIS A 29 -21.99 25.58 -7.20
C HIS A 29 -21.07 24.41 -7.56
N ALA A 30 -20.31 24.49 -8.66
CA ALA A 30 -19.43 23.41 -9.08
C ALA A 30 -18.19 23.28 -8.19
N ASN A 31 -17.69 24.40 -7.64
CA ASN A 31 -16.43 24.39 -6.88
C ASN A 31 -16.59 23.78 -5.48
N ASP A 32 -17.72 24.00 -4.80
CA ASP A 32 -17.95 23.48 -3.44
C ASP A 32 -18.10 21.95 -3.43
N ALA A 33 -18.76 21.38 -4.44
CA ALA A 33 -18.90 19.93 -4.58
C ALA A 33 -17.59 19.23 -4.98
N LEU A 34 -16.68 19.95 -5.65
CA LEU A 34 -15.36 19.45 -6.04
C LEU A 34 -14.34 19.55 -4.88
N ALA A 35 -14.45 20.56 -4.01
CA ALA A 35 -13.56 20.77 -2.86
C ALA A 35 -13.78 19.75 -1.73
N ALA A 36 -15.03 19.38 -1.46
CA ALA A 36 -15.42 18.37 -0.47
C ALA A 36 -14.83 16.97 -0.71
N ARG A 37 -14.14 16.76 -1.83
CA ARG A 37 -13.51 15.48 -2.23
C ARG A 37 -12.01 15.60 -2.47
N SER A 38 -11.39 16.64 -1.91
CA SER A 38 -9.93 16.79 -1.85
C SER A 38 -9.29 15.66 -1.04
N GLY A 39 -8.18 15.12 -1.51
CA GLY A 39 -7.49 14.00 -0.90
C GLY A 39 -6.05 14.34 -0.51
N GLY A 40 -5.69 13.97 0.72
CA GLY A 40 -4.35 14.07 1.25
C GLY A 40 -3.67 12.71 1.25
N ARG A 41 -2.36 12.69 1.02
CA ARG A 41 -1.60 11.44 0.93
C ARG A 41 -0.19 11.55 1.44
N ILE A 42 0.24 10.57 2.24
CA ILE A 42 1.62 10.36 2.64
C ILE A 42 1.96 8.91 2.32
N GLY A 43 3.09 8.64 1.69
CA GLY A 43 3.44 7.25 1.41
C GLY A 43 4.91 7.05 1.10
N GLY A 44 5.30 5.80 1.01
CA GLY A 44 6.64 5.45 0.58
C GLY A 44 7.03 4.04 0.98
N GLY A 45 8.18 3.62 0.48
CA GLY A 45 8.75 2.31 0.74
C GLY A 45 9.02 1.51 -0.51
N SER A 46 9.46 0.27 -0.32
CA SER A 46 9.85 -0.63 -1.40
C SER A 46 9.62 -2.08 -0.99
N PHE A 47 9.10 -2.90 -1.91
CA PHE A 47 8.93 -4.34 -1.72
C PHE A 47 10.21 -5.13 -1.98
N ARG A 48 11.37 -4.49 -1.81
CA ARG A 48 12.68 -5.13 -1.89
C ARG A 48 13.06 -5.62 -0.51
N MET A 49 13.71 -6.77 -0.45
CA MET A 49 14.27 -7.23 0.81
C MET A 49 15.29 -6.21 1.33
N PRO A 50 15.25 -5.87 2.63
CA PRO A 50 16.38 -5.27 3.27
C PRO A 50 17.57 -6.20 3.04
N SER A 51 18.60 -5.73 2.34
CA SER A 51 19.83 -6.49 2.26
C SER A 51 20.43 -6.51 3.66
N SER A 52 20.30 -7.64 4.35
CA SER A 52 21.11 -7.91 5.52
C SER A 52 22.55 -7.81 5.03
N ARG A 53 23.23 -6.71 5.40
CA ARG A 53 24.68 -6.63 5.22
C ARG A 53 25.25 -7.69 6.13
N THR A 54 25.42 -8.90 5.62
CA THR A 54 26.25 -9.91 6.27
C THR A 54 27.63 -9.29 6.33
N TYR A 55 27.99 -8.79 7.51
CA TYR A 55 29.35 -8.37 7.82
C TYR A 55 30.18 -9.64 7.67
N THR A 56 30.72 -9.88 6.48
CA THR A 56 31.77 -10.87 6.31
C THR A 56 32.96 -10.32 7.06
N PRO A 57 33.37 -10.90 8.21
CA PRO A 57 34.61 -10.49 8.83
C PRO A 57 35.68 -10.74 7.78
N ARG A 58 36.36 -9.67 7.35
CA ARG A 58 37.51 -9.77 6.47
C ARG A 58 38.55 -10.60 7.21
N THR A 59 38.67 -11.88 6.85
CA THR A 59 39.80 -12.71 7.27
C THR A 59 41.03 -12.11 6.60
N SER A 60 41.74 -11.25 7.33
CA SER A 60 43.08 -10.80 6.95
C SER A 60 43.96 -12.03 6.79
N MET A 61 44.20 -12.44 5.55
CA MET A 61 45.31 -13.32 5.22
C MET A 61 46.60 -12.54 5.44
N PRO A 62 47.53 -12.99 6.31
CA PRO A 62 48.88 -12.46 6.31
C PRO A 62 49.60 -13.08 5.11
N GLY A 63 49.86 -12.27 4.09
CA GLY A 63 50.81 -12.63 3.05
C GLY A 63 52.22 -12.56 3.60
N ASN A 64 52.90 -13.70 3.72
CA ASN A 64 54.35 -13.75 3.67
C ASN A 64 54.88 -15.14 3.29
N GLY A 65 55.46 -15.22 2.10
CA GLY A 65 56.72 -15.92 1.76
C GLY A 65 56.87 -17.42 2.07
N GLY A 66 57.18 -18.20 1.02
CA GLY A 66 57.90 -19.47 1.21
C GLY A 66 57.86 -20.43 0.04
N TYR A 67 58.97 -20.47 -0.71
CA TYR A 67 59.47 -21.55 -1.55
C TYR A 67 59.06 -22.97 -1.08
N TYR A 68 58.66 -23.85 -2.01
CA TYR A 68 59.26 -25.16 -2.30
C TYR A 68 58.34 -25.95 -3.29
N ALA A 69 58.86 -26.26 -4.48
CA ALA A 69 58.49 -27.48 -5.21
C ALA A 69 59.47 -28.59 -4.77
N PRO A 70 59.10 -29.89 -4.74
CA PRO A 70 59.16 -30.64 -6.01
C PRO A 70 58.21 -31.87 -6.14
N TYR A 71 58.00 -32.28 -7.39
CA TYR A 71 57.84 -33.64 -7.93
C TYR A 71 57.16 -34.77 -7.12
N GLY A 72 56.15 -35.38 -7.76
CA GLY A 72 55.68 -36.76 -7.58
C GLY A 72 54.37 -36.93 -8.37
N GLY A 73 54.25 -37.68 -9.46
CA GLY A 73 54.78 -39.00 -9.73
C GLY A 73 53.70 -40.03 -9.40
N GLY A 74 52.98 -40.57 -10.41
CA GLY A 74 52.20 -41.79 -10.22
C GLY A 74 50.95 -41.98 -11.10
N PHE A 75 51.03 -43.00 -11.96
CA PHE A 75 49.99 -43.98 -12.34
C PHE A 75 48.65 -43.47 -12.93
N GLY A 76 48.19 -43.85 -14.14
CA GLY A 76 48.48 -45.04 -14.94
C GLY A 76 47.47 -46.18 -14.66
N PHE A 77 46.21 -46.03 -15.10
CA PHE A 77 45.25 -47.15 -15.18
C PHE A 77 44.37 -47.03 -16.44
N PRO A 78 44.56 -47.90 -17.46
CA PRO A 78 43.57 -48.06 -18.52
C PRO A 78 42.54 -49.12 -18.10
N PHE A 79 41.26 -48.76 -18.11
CA PHE A 79 40.17 -49.74 -18.03
C PHE A 79 40.15 -50.56 -19.32
N LEU A 80 40.61 -51.81 -19.21
CA LEU A 80 40.35 -52.89 -20.14
C LEU A 80 38.95 -53.46 -19.85
N LEU A 81 38.00 -53.28 -20.76
CA LEU A 81 36.81 -54.14 -20.86
C LEU A 81 36.78 -54.76 -22.26
N PRO A 82 36.92 -56.10 -22.40
CA PRO A 82 36.76 -56.80 -23.66
C PRO A 82 35.27 -57.09 -23.87
N LEU A 83 34.66 -56.48 -24.88
CA LEU A 83 33.32 -56.85 -25.34
C LEU A 83 33.45 -57.63 -26.65
N TRP A 84 33.66 -58.94 -26.51
CA TRP A 84 33.50 -59.92 -27.58
C TRP A 84 32.37 -60.88 -27.19
N GLY A 85 31.39 -61.09 -28.08
CA GLY A 85 30.46 -62.22 -27.97
C GLY A 85 28.98 -61.90 -28.12
N PHE A 86 28.50 -62.02 -29.37
CA PHE A 86 27.29 -62.75 -29.79
C PHE A 86 26.06 -62.85 -28.86
N GLY A 87 24.91 -62.45 -29.42
CA GLY A 87 23.78 -63.39 -29.57
C GLY A 87 22.64 -63.30 -28.56
N GLY A 88 21.54 -62.69 -29.01
CA GLY A 88 20.18 -63.24 -28.84
C GLY A 88 19.66 -63.48 -27.43
N GLY A 89 18.92 -62.51 -26.89
CA GLY A 89 18.05 -62.72 -25.75
C GLY A 89 17.55 -61.40 -25.21
N PHE A 90 16.23 -61.28 -25.08
CA PHE A 90 15.48 -60.14 -24.56
C PHE A 90 15.84 -59.86 -23.07
N GLY A 91 17.09 -59.49 -22.79
CA GLY A 91 17.63 -59.38 -21.43
C GLY A 91 19.09 -58.91 -21.29
N GLY A 92 19.80 -58.60 -22.38
CA GLY A 92 21.18 -58.11 -22.35
C GLY A 92 21.26 -56.60 -22.53
N LEU A 93 21.89 -55.89 -21.58
CA LEU A 93 22.13 -54.43 -21.53
C LEU A 93 20.90 -53.53 -21.55
N PHE A 94 19.94 -53.69 -22.46
CA PHE A 94 18.73 -52.86 -22.53
C PHE A 94 17.81 -53.06 -21.33
N GLY A 95 17.64 -54.29 -20.86
CA GLY A 95 16.90 -54.57 -19.62
C GLY A 95 17.59 -54.00 -18.38
N ILE A 96 18.93 -54.04 -18.35
CA ILE A 96 19.75 -53.44 -17.30
C ILE A 96 19.63 -51.92 -17.34
N LEU A 97 19.67 -51.30 -18.52
CA LEU A 97 19.51 -49.86 -18.70
C LEU A 97 18.10 -49.39 -18.32
N ILE A 98 17.06 -50.13 -18.70
CA ILE A 98 15.68 -49.84 -18.30
C ILE A 98 15.51 -50.02 -16.79
N PHE A 99 16.08 -51.08 -16.21
CA PHE A 99 16.07 -51.30 -14.77
C PHE A 99 16.81 -50.18 -14.03
N PHE A 100 17.98 -49.74 -14.50
CA PHE A 100 18.70 -48.61 -13.92
C PHE A 100 17.94 -47.29 -14.11
N ALA A 101 17.31 -47.05 -15.25
CA ALA A 101 16.49 -45.87 -15.48
C ALA A 101 15.28 -45.84 -14.54
N MET A 102 14.61 -46.98 -14.36
CA MET A 102 13.43 -47.11 -13.51
C MET A 102 13.79 -47.10 -12.03
N ALA A 103 14.92 -47.70 -11.64
CA ALA A 103 15.47 -47.63 -10.29
C ALA A 103 15.91 -46.21 -9.94
N ASN A 104 16.56 -45.49 -10.86
CA ASN A 104 16.97 -44.10 -10.62
C ASN A 104 15.75 -43.16 -10.58
N PHE A 105 14.72 -43.43 -11.38
CA PHE A 105 13.43 -42.73 -11.32
C PHE A 105 12.69 -43.00 -10.00
N LEU A 106 12.65 -44.25 -9.55
CA LEU A 106 12.08 -44.63 -8.25
C LEU A 106 12.86 -43.99 -7.10
N VAL A 107 14.19 -44.02 -7.13
CA VAL A 107 15.04 -43.36 -6.12
C VAL A 107 14.86 -41.84 -6.15
N GLN A 108 14.74 -41.21 -7.32
CA GLN A 108 14.47 -39.77 -7.41
C GLN A 108 13.07 -39.41 -6.90
N THR A 109 12.07 -40.24 -7.17
CA THR A 109 10.69 -40.02 -6.70
C THR A 109 10.56 -40.30 -5.21
N PHE A 110 11.17 -41.36 -4.71
CA PHE A 110 11.21 -41.71 -3.30
C PHE A 110 12.07 -40.73 -2.51
N ARG A 111 13.18 -40.23 -3.08
CA ARG A 111 13.91 -39.09 -2.51
C ARG A 111 13.03 -37.86 -2.52
N ARG A 112 12.31 -37.50 -3.59
CA ARG A 112 11.41 -36.33 -3.62
C ARG A 112 10.23 -36.42 -2.63
N VAL A 113 9.76 -37.64 -2.30
CA VAL A 113 8.66 -37.88 -1.34
C VAL A 113 9.18 -38.07 0.10
N THR A 114 10.38 -38.60 0.27
CA THR A 114 11.04 -38.81 1.59
C THR A 114 11.89 -37.60 2.00
N SER A 115 12.29 -36.74 1.05
CA SER A 115 12.87 -35.41 1.28
C SER A 115 11.77 -34.39 1.53
N GLY A 116 10.86 -34.73 2.45
CA GLY A 116 10.01 -33.75 3.11
C GLY A 116 10.79 -32.82 4.04
N GLU A 117 12.12 -32.95 4.15
CA GLU A 117 12.97 -32.17 5.04
C GLU A 117 14.45 -32.21 4.59
N THR A 118 14.74 -31.84 3.34
CA THR A 118 16.12 -31.46 2.99
C THR A 118 16.08 -30.33 1.98
N GLU A 119 16.13 -29.12 2.54
CA GLU A 119 16.31 -27.85 1.85
C GLU A 119 17.60 -27.86 1.00
N GLU A 120 17.49 -28.28 -0.25
CA GLU A 120 18.32 -27.71 -1.33
C GLU A 120 17.54 -26.50 -1.89
N VAL A 121 17.46 -25.43 -1.09
CA VAL A 121 16.79 -24.18 -1.43
C VAL A 121 17.68 -23.39 -2.38
N SER A 122 17.33 -23.41 -3.66
CA SER A 122 17.63 -22.30 -4.56
C SER A 122 16.97 -21.04 -3.99
N TYR A 123 17.77 -20.14 -3.42
CA TYR A 123 17.35 -18.90 -2.74
C TYR A 123 16.69 -17.92 -3.73
N SER A 124 15.47 -18.21 -4.18
CA SER A 124 14.50 -17.14 -4.44
C SER A 124 13.69 -16.95 -3.17
N SER A 125 14.28 -16.23 -2.22
CA SER A 125 13.63 -15.88 -0.97
C SER A 125 12.36 -15.06 -1.30
N ASN A 126 11.19 -15.70 -1.21
CA ASN A 126 9.89 -15.06 -1.46
C ASN A 126 9.03 -15.19 -0.20
N PRO A 127 9.31 -14.37 0.84
CA PRO A 127 8.65 -14.44 2.12
C PRO A 127 7.21 -13.97 2.01
N SER A 128 6.44 -14.30 3.03
CA SER A 128 5.09 -13.78 3.21
C SER A 128 5.16 -12.29 3.57
N VAL A 129 4.21 -11.52 3.05
CA VAL A 129 3.98 -10.12 3.39
C VAL A 129 2.50 -9.99 3.75
N SER A 130 2.22 -9.31 4.84
CA SER A 130 0.87 -8.90 5.22
C SER A 130 0.63 -7.48 4.73
N VAL A 131 -0.40 -7.29 3.92
CA VAL A 131 -0.89 -5.98 3.50
C VAL A 131 -2.13 -5.66 4.32
N THR A 132 -2.01 -4.68 5.21
CA THR A 132 -3.05 -4.27 6.15
C THR A 132 -3.68 -2.97 5.66
N ARG A 133 -5.02 -2.93 5.65
CA ARG A 133 -5.80 -1.73 5.45
C ARG A 133 -6.64 -1.47 6.70
N LEU A 134 -6.55 -0.27 7.25
CA LEU A 134 -7.40 0.22 8.32
C LEU A 134 -8.02 1.54 7.88
N GLN A 135 -9.33 1.68 8.02
CA GLN A 135 -10.09 2.88 7.70
C GLN A 135 -10.84 3.32 8.93
N VAL A 136 -10.80 4.61 9.21
CA VAL A 136 -11.47 5.24 10.34
C VAL A 136 -12.27 6.41 9.81
N GLY A 137 -13.58 6.37 10.02
CA GLY A 137 -14.49 7.48 9.79
C GLY A 137 -14.73 8.25 11.07
N LEU A 138 -14.35 9.52 11.04
CA LEU A 138 -14.47 10.45 12.15
C LEU A 138 -15.56 11.48 11.86
N LEU A 139 -16.20 11.99 12.91
CA LEU A 139 -17.03 13.19 12.79
C LEU A 139 -16.17 14.39 12.43
N ALA A 140 -16.73 15.31 11.64
CA ALA A 140 -16.05 16.53 11.26
C ALA A 140 -15.77 17.50 12.40
N GLN A 141 -16.24 17.27 13.63
CA GLN A 141 -15.74 18.03 14.78
C GLN A 141 -14.25 17.74 15.05
N ALA A 142 -13.68 16.70 14.45
CA ALA A 142 -12.24 16.43 14.37
C ALA A 142 -11.49 17.38 13.40
N ARG A 143 -11.89 18.65 13.26
CA ARG A 143 -11.25 19.60 12.31
C ARG A 143 -9.77 19.83 12.60
N ASP A 144 -9.32 19.57 13.82
CA ASP A 144 -7.91 19.64 14.22
C ASP A 144 -7.06 18.51 13.62
N LEU A 145 -7.68 17.41 13.21
CA LEU A 145 -6.99 16.26 12.63
C LEU A 145 -6.44 16.55 11.22
N GLN A 146 -7.18 17.27 10.38
CA GLN A 146 -6.73 17.57 9.00
C GLN A 146 -5.45 18.42 9.00
N PRO A 147 -5.34 19.53 9.77
CA PRO A 147 -4.08 20.26 9.93
C PRO A 147 -2.95 19.42 10.51
N GLU A 148 -3.23 18.53 11.48
CA GLU A 148 -2.22 17.64 12.04
C GLU A 148 -1.68 16.66 10.97
N LEU A 149 -2.55 16.01 10.20
CA LEU A 149 -2.16 15.13 9.09
C LEU A 149 -1.42 15.88 7.97
N ASN A 150 -1.85 17.10 7.65
CA ASN A 150 -1.17 17.96 6.67
C ASN A 150 0.26 18.28 7.14
N ARG A 151 0.44 18.59 8.42
CA ARG A 151 1.77 18.86 8.99
C ARG A 151 2.67 17.62 8.93
N ILE A 152 2.15 16.45 9.29
CA ILE A 152 2.88 15.17 9.16
C ILE A 152 3.30 14.99 7.70
N ALA A 153 2.42 15.29 6.74
CA ALA A 153 2.72 15.18 5.32
C ALA A 153 3.82 16.12 4.83
N GLU A 154 3.84 17.36 5.33
CA GLU A 154 4.87 18.34 4.96
C GLU A 154 6.26 17.97 5.49
N THR A 155 6.34 17.31 6.65
CA THR A 155 7.62 16.96 7.30
C THR A 155 8.06 15.52 7.09
N ALA A 156 7.20 14.64 6.55
CA ALA A 156 7.48 13.22 6.41
C ALA A 156 8.67 12.91 5.48
N ASP A 157 9.65 12.15 5.99
CA ASP A 157 10.71 11.53 5.18
C ASP A 157 10.54 10.00 5.11
N THR A 158 9.79 9.53 4.12
CA THR A 158 9.49 8.11 3.94
C THR A 158 10.56 7.31 3.17
N ASN A 159 11.72 7.93 2.86
CA ASN A 159 12.82 7.23 2.18
C ASN A 159 13.56 6.24 3.09
N SER A 160 13.45 6.42 4.41
CA SER A 160 14.09 5.54 5.39
C SER A 160 13.06 4.61 6.08
N PRO A 161 13.46 3.40 6.52
CA PRO A 161 12.60 2.55 7.33
C PRO A 161 12.11 3.23 8.61
N ALA A 162 12.99 4.00 9.26
CA ALA A 162 12.65 4.76 10.47
C ALA A 162 11.57 5.82 10.19
N GLY A 163 11.72 6.61 9.14
CA GLY A 163 10.74 7.64 8.78
C GLY A 163 9.40 7.07 8.32
N ARG A 164 9.38 5.88 7.69
CA ARG A 164 8.12 5.17 7.43
C ARG A 164 7.40 4.76 8.72
N SER A 165 8.13 4.24 9.71
CA SER A 165 7.52 3.89 11.01
C SER A 165 7.09 5.13 11.79
N GLU A 166 7.83 6.23 11.69
CA GLU A 166 7.50 7.51 12.31
C GLU A 166 6.17 8.06 11.77
N VAL A 167 6.00 8.15 10.45
CA VAL A 167 4.74 8.58 9.84
C VAL A 167 3.57 7.71 10.28
N LEU A 168 3.76 6.38 10.32
CA LEU A 168 2.71 5.46 10.74
C LEU A 168 2.36 5.62 12.23
N GLN A 169 3.37 5.87 13.07
CA GLN A 169 3.22 6.15 14.49
C GLN A 169 2.48 7.45 14.73
N GLU A 170 2.90 8.53 14.08
CA GLU A 170 2.28 9.85 14.22
C GLU A 170 0.84 9.86 13.73
N ALA A 171 0.56 9.25 12.58
CA ALA A 171 -0.81 9.12 12.07
C ALA A 171 -1.70 8.26 13.00
N SER A 172 -1.18 7.14 13.50
CA SER A 172 -1.91 6.30 14.46
C SER A 172 -2.15 7.04 15.78
N LEU A 173 -1.17 7.83 16.24
CA LEU A 173 -1.26 8.61 17.47
C LEU A 173 -2.26 9.77 17.34
N ALA A 174 -2.27 10.46 16.20
CA ALA A 174 -3.25 11.50 15.89
C ALA A 174 -4.69 10.95 16.00
N LEU A 175 -4.94 9.77 15.43
CA LEU A 175 -6.23 9.08 15.57
C LEU A 175 -6.53 8.68 17.01
N LEU A 176 -5.53 8.17 17.75
CA LEU A 176 -5.67 7.76 19.16
C LEU A 176 -5.86 8.92 20.15
N ARG A 177 -5.49 10.15 19.78
CA ARG A 177 -5.72 11.37 20.58
C ARG A 177 -7.17 11.84 20.52
N HIS A 178 -7.91 11.43 19.50
CA HIS A 178 -9.27 11.86 19.22
C HIS A 178 -10.29 10.70 19.18
N PRO A 179 -10.33 9.82 20.21
CA PRO A 179 -11.25 8.69 20.23
C PRO A 179 -12.73 9.10 20.27
N GLU A 180 -13.04 10.31 20.75
CA GLU A 180 -14.40 10.85 20.85
C GLU A 180 -15.05 11.11 19.49
N TYR A 181 -14.26 11.20 18.42
CA TYR A 181 -14.77 11.45 17.07
C TYR A 181 -14.91 10.19 16.24
N TRP A 182 -14.49 9.02 16.72
CA TRP A 182 -14.66 7.76 15.98
C TRP A 182 -16.14 7.40 15.88
N VAL A 183 -16.62 7.18 14.65
CA VAL A 183 -17.99 6.71 14.40
C VAL A 183 -17.97 5.42 13.63
N TYR A 184 -17.10 5.36 12.61
CA TYR A 184 -17.03 4.24 11.71
C TYR A 184 -15.61 3.71 11.64
N ALA A 185 -15.47 2.40 11.51
CA ALA A 185 -14.19 1.81 11.14
C ALA A 185 -14.38 0.52 10.36
N GLY A 186 -13.37 0.19 9.58
CA GLY A 186 -13.34 -0.99 8.75
C GLY A 186 -11.92 -1.29 8.34
N GLY A 187 -11.63 -2.54 8.03
CA GLY A 187 -10.27 -2.91 7.70
C GLY A 187 -10.12 -4.40 7.55
N GLY A 188 -8.94 -4.78 7.10
CA GLY A 188 -8.58 -6.17 6.94
C GLY A 188 -7.12 -6.32 6.59
N THR A 189 -6.62 -7.53 6.80
CA THR A 189 -5.28 -7.92 6.40
C THR A 189 -5.37 -8.96 5.31
N GLN A 190 -4.60 -8.78 4.24
CA GLN A 190 -4.41 -9.77 3.20
C GLN A 190 -2.97 -10.26 3.22
N GLN A 191 -2.78 -11.58 3.28
CA GLN A 191 -1.45 -12.16 3.18
C GLN A 191 -1.13 -12.52 1.73
N ALA A 192 0.04 -12.09 1.28
CA ALA A 192 0.56 -12.37 -0.04
C ALA A 192 2.03 -12.79 0.03
N LYS A 193 2.56 -13.22 -1.12
CA LYS A 193 4.00 -13.43 -1.28
C LYS A 193 4.63 -12.10 -1.68
N LEU A 194 5.89 -11.85 -1.32
CA LEU A 194 6.59 -10.60 -1.61
C LEU A 194 6.41 -10.15 -3.07
N ASN A 195 6.55 -11.07 -4.03
CA ASN A 195 6.39 -10.79 -5.46
C ASN A 195 4.98 -10.31 -5.88
N SER A 196 3.94 -10.68 -5.14
CA SER A 196 2.55 -10.25 -5.40
C SER A 196 2.04 -9.21 -4.41
N ALA A 197 2.74 -8.99 -3.30
CA ALA A 197 2.36 -8.03 -2.27
C ALA A 197 2.41 -6.60 -2.79
N GLU A 198 3.40 -6.27 -3.63
CA GLU A 198 3.52 -4.93 -4.24
C GLU A 198 2.29 -4.61 -5.10
N SER A 199 1.87 -5.53 -5.97
CA SER A 199 0.72 -5.30 -6.83
C SER A 199 -0.58 -5.23 -6.02
N GLN A 200 -0.72 -6.01 -4.94
CA GLN A 200 -1.86 -5.92 -4.05
C GLN A 200 -1.92 -4.58 -3.30
N PHE A 201 -0.79 -4.13 -2.75
CA PHE A 201 -0.68 -2.84 -2.08
C PHE A 201 -1.02 -1.69 -3.03
N ASN A 202 -0.40 -1.68 -4.22
CA ASN A 202 -0.66 -0.65 -5.23
C ASN A 202 -2.13 -0.66 -5.69
N ARG A 203 -2.76 -1.85 -5.80
CA ARG A 203 -4.18 -1.95 -6.13
C ARG A 203 -5.06 -1.32 -5.05
N LEU A 204 -4.78 -1.59 -3.77
CA LEU A 204 -5.52 -0.98 -2.65
C LEU A 204 -5.31 0.53 -2.61
N SER A 205 -4.06 0.99 -2.72
CA SER A 205 -3.70 2.41 -2.84
C SER A 205 -4.50 3.09 -3.95
N LEU A 206 -4.49 2.53 -5.16
CA LEU A 206 -5.22 3.10 -6.31
C LEU A 206 -6.73 3.08 -6.11
N ALA A 207 -7.29 2.04 -5.47
CA ALA A 207 -8.72 1.97 -5.19
C ALA A 207 -9.15 3.07 -4.21
N GLU A 208 -8.37 3.34 -3.17
CA GLU A 208 -8.65 4.43 -2.23
C GLU A 208 -8.44 5.79 -2.90
N ARG A 209 -7.36 5.97 -3.67
CA ARG A 209 -7.07 7.23 -4.38
C ARG A 209 -8.07 7.56 -5.47
N SER A 210 -8.70 6.56 -6.08
CA SER A 210 -9.74 6.78 -7.10
C SER A 210 -11.02 7.41 -6.57
N LYS A 211 -11.18 7.46 -5.24
CA LYS A 211 -12.28 8.14 -4.57
C LYS A 211 -12.06 9.65 -4.47
N PHE A 212 -10.81 10.11 -4.58
CA PHE A 212 -10.47 11.52 -4.52
C PHE A 212 -10.83 12.19 -5.84
N SER A 213 -11.47 13.35 -5.78
CA SER A 213 -11.68 14.17 -6.97
C SER A 213 -10.37 14.85 -7.39
N GLU A 214 -9.57 15.25 -6.41
CA GLU A 214 -8.24 15.83 -6.62
C GLU A 214 -7.30 15.46 -5.45
N GLU A 215 -6.04 15.15 -5.76
CA GLU A 215 -4.98 14.91 -4.76
C GLU A 215 -4.24 16.22 -4.51
N THR A 216 -4.68 16.99 -3.51
CA THR A 216 -4.27 18.38 -3.26
C THR A 216 -2.98 18.46 -2.45
N LEU A 217 -2.73 17.49 -1.58
CA LEU A 217 -1.50 17.36 -0.81
C LEU A 217 -0.99 15.93 -0.88
N SER A 218 0.21 15.75 -1.42
CA SER A 218 0.85 14.44 -1.47
C SER A 218 2.33 14.50 -1.12
N ASN A 219 2.78 13.60 -0.28
CA ASN A 219 4.20 13.36 -0.04
C ASN A 219 4.50 11.88 -0.21
N VAL A 220 5.23 11.52 -1.27
CA VAL A 220 5.66 10.14 -1.50
C VAL A 220 7.15 10.03 -1.70
N ASN A 221 7.80 9.15 -0.94
CA ASN A 221 9.26 9.00 -1.00
C ASN A 221 9.96 10.36 -0.84
N ASN A 222 9.46 11.18 0.09
CA ASN A 222 9.91 12.56 0.33
C ASN A 222 9.78 13.49 -0.92
N GLN A 223 8.78 13.25 -1.77
CA GLN A 223 8.43 14.13 -2.88
C GLN A 223 7.10 14.81 -2.56
N LEU A 224 7.19 15.99 -1.96
CA LEU A 224 6.05 16.84 -1.66
C LEU A 224 5.51 17.48 -2.95
N LYS A 225 4.21 17.30 -3.20
CA LYS A 225 3.43 18.02 -4.18
C LYS A 225 2.20 18.56 -3.47
N ALA A 226 2.07 19.89 -3.45
CA ALA A 226 0.92 20.57 -2.93
C ALA A 226 0.34 21.45 -4.03
N VAL A 227 -0.96 21.30 -4.28
CA VAL A 227 -1.75 22.26 -5.04
C VAL A 227 -2.29 23.23 -4.01
N CYS A 228 -1.90 24.51 -4.09
CA CYS A 228 -2.49 25.54 -3.25
C CYS A 228 -3.96 25.72 -3.64
N GLN A 229 -4.86 25.01 -2.98
CA GLN A 229 -6.25 25.42 -2.89
C GLN A 229 -6.33 26.40 -1.73
N GLU A 230 -6.67 27.65 -2.05
CA GLU A 230 -7.06 28.63 -1.05
C GLU A 230 -8.18 27.98 -0.23
N ALA A 231 -7.96 27.81 1.08
CA ALA A 231 -9.00 27.42 2.00
C ALA A 231 -10.17 28.38 1.75
N LEU A 232 -11.27 27.88 1.17
CA LEU A 232 -12.46 28.66 1.02
C LEU A 232 -12.82 29.06 2.44
N SER A 233 -12.65 30.35 2.74
CA SER A 233 -13.07 30.92 4.01
C SER A 233 -14.55 30.60 4.09
N GLY A 234 -14.91 29.65 4.95
CA GLY A 234 -16.29 29.28 5.18
C GLY A 234 -17.01 30.52 5.66
N GLU A 235 -17.62 31.26 4.73
CA GLU A 235 -18.70 32.14 5.09
C GLU A 235 -19.76 31.23 5.69
N ASP A 236 -20.01 31.39 6.98
CA ASP A 236 -21.15 30.83 7.72
C ASP A 236 -22.42 31.23 6.97
N ASN A 237 -22.75 30.49 5.92
CA ASN A 237 -23.93 30.70 5.14
C ASN A 237 -24.98 29.79 5.77
N PRO A 238 -25.92 30.32 6.58
CA PRO A 238 -26.87 29.53 7.37
C PRO A 238 -27.80 28.65 6.50
N THR A 239 -27.70 28.77 5.18
CA THR A 239 -28.42 27.97 4.19
C THR A 239 -27.77 26.62 3.88
N ARG A 240 -26.46 26.40 4.15
CA ARG A 240 -25.81 25.08 3.92
C ARG A 240 -26.30 24.01 4.90
N LEU A 241 -26.46 24.38 6.17
CA LEU A 241 -26.99 23.53 7.24
C LEU A 241 -28.42 23.00 7.01
N ILE A 242 -29.16 23.60 6.06
CA ILE A 242 -30.54 23.22 5.73
C ILE A 242 -30.57 22.18 4.59
N SER A 243 -29.52 22.12 3.76
CA SER A 243 -29.45 21.23 2.59
C SER A 243 -28.51 20.03 2.78
N GLU A 244 -27.53 20.14 3.67
CA GLU A 244 -26.55 19.11 3.98
C GLU A 244 -26.88 18.59 5.39
N GLY A 245 -27.36 17.34 5.51
CA GLY A 245 -27.82 16.77 6.78
C GLY A 245 -26.73 16.71 7.87
N PRO A 246 -27.08 16.33 9.11
CA PRO A 246 -26.24 16.48 10.32
C PRO A 246 -24.99 15.58 10.39
N GLY A 247 -24.57 14.96 9.30
CA GLY A 247 -23.42 14.05 9.26
C GLY A 247 -22.32 14.58 8.36
N GLU A 248 -21.44 15.38 8.95
CA GLU A 248 -20.16 15.78 8.36
C GLU A 248 -19.08 14.79 8.83
N TYR A 249 -18.34 14.16 7.89
CA TYR A 249 -17.33 13.15 8.21
C TYR A 249 -15.97 13.40 7.56
N ILE A 250 -14.94 12.85 8.19
CA ILE A 250 -13.57 12.75 7.66
C ILE A 250 -13.18 11.27 7.68
N ILE A 251 -12.65 10.75 6.57
CA ILE A 251 -12.11 9.40 6.50
C ILE A 251 -10.59 9.45 6.52
N VAL A 252 -9.99 8.62 7.35
CA VAL A 252 -8.54 8.34 7.35
C VAL A 252 -8.31 6.88 7.03
N THR A 253 -7.50 6.59 6.02
CA THR A 253 -7.10 5.25 5.60
C THR A 253 -5.61 5.05 5.83
N LEU A 254 -5.25 4.03 6.59
CA LEU A 254 -3.89 3.55 6.81
C LEU A 254 -3.68 2.25 6.04
N LEU A 255 -2.72 2.26 5.13
CA LEU A 255 -2.20 1.09 4.42
C LEU A 255 -0.78 0.80 4.91
N ALA A 256 -0.52 -0.44 5.30
CA ALA A 256 0.81 -0.88 5.73
C ALA A 256 1.13 -2.25 5.13
N ALA A 257 2.29 -2.38 4.48
CA ALA A 257 2.84 -3.65 4.04
C ALA A 257 3.97 -4.08 4.96
N THR A 258 3.79 -5.20 5.66
CA THR A 258 4.75 -5.71 6.64
C THR A 258 5.27 -7.08 6.24
N LEU A 259 6.58 -7.29 6.38
CA LEU A 259 7.21 -8.59 6.22
C LEU A 259 6.70 -9.56 7.31
N GLY A 260 6.37 -10.78 6.91
CA GLY A 260 5.90 -11.82 7.81
C GLY A 260 4.38 -11.83 8.00
N LYS A 261 3.94 -12.35 9.15
CA LYS A 261 2.54 -12.40 9.56
C LYS A 261 2.25 -11.22 10.47
N CYS A 262 1.42 -10.31 10.00
CA CYS A 262 0.74 -9.30 10.80
C CYS A 262 -0.74 -9.37 10.45
N GLU A 263 -1.63 -9.38 11.43
CA GLU A 263 -3.07 -9.39 11.22
C GLU A 263 -3.73 -8.51 12.28
N ILE A 264 -4.56 -7.57 11.85
CA ILE A 264 -5.33 -6.72 12.77
C ILE A 264 -6.60 -7.44 13.24
N PRO A 265 -7.09 -7.16 14.46
CA PRO A 265 -8.35 -7.72 14.94
C PRO A 265 -9.53 -7.27 14.07
N ALA A 266 -10.59 -8.07 14.07
CA ALA A 266 -11.86 -7.64 13.49
C ALA A 266 -12.42 -6.45 14.29
N ILE A 267 -12.80 -5.38 13.61
CA ILE A 267 -13.22 -4.13 14.23
C ILE A 267 -14.74 -4.14 14.35
N ASN A 268 -15.26 -4.33 15.57
CA ASN A 268 -16.69 -4.33 15.85
C ASN A 268 -17.11 -3.27 16.87
N ASN A 269 -16.14 -2.66 17.56
CA ASN A 269 -16.35 -1.63 18.56
C ASN A 269 -15.10 -0.73 18.67
N ALA A 270 -15.23 0.38 19.40
CA ALA A 270 -14.14 1.34 19.62
C ALA A 270 -12.90 0.74 20.33
N ASP A 271 -13.06 -0.28 21.17
CA ASP A 271 -11.92 -0.95 21.83
C ASP A 271 -11.11 -1.78 20.83
N ASP A 272 -11.77 -2.50 19.93
CA ASP A 272 -11.15 -3.24 18.84
C ASP A 272 -10.39 -2.29 17.91
N LEU A 273 -10.99 -1.13 17.57
CA LEU A 273 -10.35 -0.09 16.77
C LEU A 273 -9.10 0.44 17.47
N ARG A 274 -9.19 0.73 18.78
CA ARG A 274 -8.04 1.19 19.57
C ARG A 274 -6.93 0.16 19.57
N GLN A 275 -7.25 -1.13 19.68
CA GLN A 275 -6.28 -2.21 19.61
C GLN A 275 -5.63 -2.29 18.22
N ALA A 276 -6.42 -2.19 17.15
CA ALA A 276 -5.91 -2.18 15.77
C ALA A 276 -4.95 -1.00 15.52
N LEU A 277 -5.31 0.22 15.95
CA LEU A 277 -4.47 1.41 15.85
C LEU A 277 -3.16 1.27 16.63
N ARG A 278 -3.22 0.74 17.86
CA ARG A 278 -2.01 0.46 18.66
C ARG A 278 -1.10 -0.57 17.97
N GLN A 279 -1.69 -1.61 17.39
CA GLN A 279 -0.93 -2.64 16.69
C GLN A 279 -0.24 -2.08 15.44
N ILE A 280 -0.96 -1.32 14.60
CA ILE A 280 -0.41 -0.66 13.41
C ILE A 280 0.66 0.37 13.80
N GLY A 281 0.40 1.21 14.80
CA GLY A 281 1.36 2.19 15.29
C GLY A 281 2.62 1.55 15.91
N SER A 282 2.54 0.31 16.40
CA SER A 282 3.70 -0.39 16.97
C SER A 282 4.64 -1.02 15.94
N LEU A 283 4.31 -0.97 14.65
CA LEU A 283 5.10 -1.60 13.59
C LEU A 283 6.46 -0.89 13.43
N GLY A 284 7.54 -1.64 13.66
CA GLY A 284 8.90 -1.12 13.48
C GLY A 284 9.32 -0.98 12.02
N GLY A 285 10.22 -0.06 11.73
CA GLY A 285 10.71 0.22 10.36
C GLY A 285 11.30 -1.01 9.64
N GLU A 286 11.97 -1.91 10.37
CA GLU A 286 12.63 -3.10 9.81
C GLU A 286 11.67 -4.09 9.15
N GLN A 287 10.46 -4.23 9.72
CA GLN A 287 9.41 -5.10 9.16
C GLN A 287 8.51 -4.35 8.17
N LEU A 288 8.58 -3.02 8.12
CA LEU A 288 7.68 -2.18 7.34
C LEU A 288 8.25 -1.89 5.94
N LEU A 289 7.72 -2.59 4.94
CA LEU A 289 8.15 -2.49 3.55
C LEU A 289 7.63 -1.22 2.89
N ALA A 290 6.34 -0.93 3.05
CA ALA A 290 5.68 0.23 2.48
C ALA A 290 4.54 0.72 3.37
N ILE A 291 4.26 2.02 3.31
CA ILE A 291 3.13 2.67 3.97
C ILE A 291 2.40 3.60 3.03
N GLU A 292 1.11 3.80 3.33
CA GLU A 292 0.32 4.90 2.80
C GLU A 292 -0.68 5.36 3.86
N VAL A 293 -0.70 6.66 4.11
CA VAL A 293 -1.70 7.34 4.92
C VAL A 293 -2.48 8.22 3.96
N LEU A 294 -3.78 8.03 3.88
CA LEU A 294 -4.65 8.85 3.04
C LEU A 294 -5.78 9.42 3.89
N TRP A 295 -6.19 10.66 3.63
CA TRP A 295 -7.33 11.27 4.31
C TRP A 295 -8.15 12.14 3.35
N THR A 296 -9.46 12.12 3.56
CA THR A 296 -10.43 12.92 2.80
C THR A 296 -11.56 13.38 3.73
N PRO A 297 -11.97 14.65 3.67
CA PRO A 297 -11.37 15.70 2.84
C PRO A 297 -10.01 16.17 3.39
N GLN A 298 -9.17 16.75 2.53
CA GLN A 298 -7.85 17.24 2.93
C GLN A 298 -7.88 18.70 3.40
N ALA A 299 -8.69 19.52 2.73
CA ALA A 299 -8.83 20.94 3.04
C ALA A 299 -9.55 21.14 4.38
N SER A 300 -9.00 22.02 5.21
CA SER A 300 -9.59 22.32 6.51
C SER A 300 -10.96 22.96 6.36
N GLY A 301 -11.96 22.37 7.02
CA GLY A 301 -13.34 22.84 6.99
C GLY A 301 -14.24 22.14 5.97
N ASP A 302 -13.66 21.35 5.06
CA ASP A 302 -14.41 20.47 4.15
C ASP A 302 -14.73 19.13 4.80
N THR A 303 -15.90 18.60 4.49
CA THR A 303 -16.43 17.37 5.11
C THR A 303 -17.20 16.53 4.11
N LEU A 304 -17.17 15.21 4.28
CA LEU A 304 -18.01 14.28 3.53
C LEU A 304 -19.42 14.22 4.13
N THR A 305 -20.42 14.09 3.27
CA THR A 305 -21.79 13.83 3.71
C THR A 305 -21.98 12.36 4.11
N SER A 306 -23.06 12.05 4.82
CA SER A 306 -23.44 10.67 5.14
C SER A 306 -23.60 9.81 3.87
N ASP A 307 -24.21 10.38 2.82
CA ASP A 307 -24.48 9.67 1.58
C ASP A 307 -23.19 9.35 0.82
N ASP A 308 -22.22 10.28 0.79
CA ASP A 308 -20.90 10.04 0.21
C ASP A 308 -20.15 8.92 0.95
N LEU A 309 -20.22 8.92 2.29
CA LEU A 309 -19.57 7.92 3.13
C LEU A 309 -20.11 6.51 2.83
N PHE A 310 -21.42 6.33 2.75
CA PHE A 310 -22.01 5.02 2.45
C PHE A 310 -21.83 4.60 1.00
N ALA A 311 -21.76 5.54 0.06
CA ALA A 311 -21.51 5.25 -1.35
C ALA A 311 -20.07 4.78 -1.61
N GLU A 312 -19.08 5.41 -0.98
CA GLU A 312 -17.67 5.16 -1.29
C GLU A 312 -16.96 4.22 -0.29
N TYR A 313 -17.52 4.05 0.90
CA TYR A 313 -16.95 3.24 1.97
C TYR A 313 -17.97 2.22 2.54
N PRO A 314 -18.50 1.30 1.71
CA PRO A 314 -19.53 0.35 2.12
C PRO A 314 -19.07 -0.68 3.16
N ASP A 315 -17.76 -0.86 3.33
CA ASP A 315 -17.18 -1.83 4.28
C ASP A 315 -17.10 -1.29 5.72
N LEU A 316 -17.35 0.00 5.92
CA LEU A 316 -17.26 0.64 7.23
C LEU A 316 -18.42 0.21 8.14
N LYS A 317 -18.10 -0.04 9.41
CA LYS A 317 -19.06 -0.42 10.44
C LYS A 317 -19.04 0.60 11.58
N LEU A 318 -20.18 0.78 12.23
CA LEU A 318 -20.28 1.61 13.43
C LEU A 318 -19.42 0.99 14.55
N VAL A 319 -18.68 1.82 15.30
CA VAL A 319 -17.78 1.40 16.39
C VAL A 319 -18.05 2.09 17.71
#